data_AF-A0A1T3NQS2-F1
#
_entry.id   AF-A0A1T3NQS2-F1
#
_cell.length_a   1.000
_cell.length_b   1.000
_cell.length_c   1.000
_cell.angle_alpha   90.00
_cell.angle_beta   90.00
_cell.angle_gamma   90.00
#
_symmetry.space_group_name_H-M   'P 1'
#
loop_
_entity.id
_entity.type
_entity.pdbx_description
1 polymer ?
#
loop_
_entity_poly.entity_id
_entity_poly.type
_entity_poly.pdbx_seq_one_letter_code
_entity_poly.pdbx_strand_id
1 'polypeptide(L)'
;MKLRNAAGAAVAALALVLSLPGTSVAAEGRFHYKYVDASGQEHQVTLHDPRSGLCIDLYGVGSDDVPPGFGPHNETDDWVTVYRGADCTGAEWRLKPHGKPTRDDLEVRSVFFDVAD
;
A
#
# COMPACT_ATOMS: atom_id res chain seq x y z
N MET A 1 28.12 -42.14 -22.69
CA MET A 1 27.40 -40.84 -22.78
C MET A 1 26.01 -41.03 -22.20
N LYS A 2 25.72 -40.60 -20.95
CA LYS A 2 24.33 -40.51 -20.44
C LYS A 2 24.16 -39.86 -19.05
N LEU A 3 25.25 -39.58 -18.33
CA LEU A 3 25.19 -38.86 -17.04
C LEU A 3 25.37 -37.34 -17.16
N ARG A 4 25.96 -36.87 -18.27
CA ARG A 4 26.30 -35.45 -18.46
C ARG A 4 25.09 -34.58 -18.78
N ASN A 5 24.04 -35.15 -19.39
CA ASN A 5 22.82 -34.41 -19.74
C ASN A 5 21.81 -34.31 -18.59
N ALA A 6 21.89 -35.18 -17.58
CA ALA A 6 20.98 -35.16 -16.43
C ALA A 6 21.28 -33.98 -15.49
N ALA A 7 22.55 -33.60 -15.34
CA ALA A 7 22.96 -32.49 -14.47
C ALA A 7 22.49 -31.12 -14.98
N GLY A 8 22.47 -30.90 -16.30
CA GLY A 8 22.05 -29.62 -16.89
C GLY A 8 20.56 -29.32 -16.71
N ALA A 9 19.70 -30.34 -16.79
CA ALA A 9 18.25 -30.18 -16.65
C ALA A 9 17.81 -29.84 -15.21
N ALA A 10 18.51 -30.38 -14.20
CA ALA A 10 18.19 -30.10 -12.80
C ALA A 10 18.50 -28.65 -12.38
N VAL A 11 19.58 -28.06 -12.91
CA VAL A 11 19.95 -26.67 -12.65
C VAL A 11 18.98 -25.69 -13.32
N ALA A 12 18.53 -25.99 -14.54
CA ALA A 12 17.52 -25.18 -15.22
C ALA A 12 16.17 -25.20 -14.48
N ALA A 13 15.76 -26.35 -13.94
CA ALA A 13 14.55 -26.45 -13.12
C ALA A 13 14.65 -25.69 -11.80
N LEU A 14 15.81 -25.70 -11.12
CA LEU A 14 16.01 -24.88 -9.90
C LEU A 14 15.98 -23.38 -10.19
N ALA A 15 16.52 -22.94 -11.33
CA ALA A 15 16.50 -21.53 -11.73
C ALA A 15 15.06 -21.03 -11.99
N LEU A 16 14.16 -21.88 -12.51
CA LEU A 16 12.74 -21.52 -12.71
C LEU A 16 11.93 -21.39 -11.42
N VAL A 17 12.31 -22.09 -10.34
CA VAL A 17 11.62 -21.95 -9.03
C VAL A 17 11.97 -20.63 -8.35
N LEU A 18 13.16 -20.08 -8.58
CA LEU A 18 13.55 -18.76 -8.05
C LEU A 18 12.90 -17.59 -8.79
N SER A 19 12.31 -17.81 -9.96
CA SER A 19 11.55 -16.82 -10.72
C SER A 19 10.04 -16.90 -10.47
N LEU A 20 9.60 -17.44 -9.32
CA LEU A 20 8.21 -17.33 -8.92
C LEU A 20 7.87 -15.83 -8.80
N PRO A 21 6.94 -15.29 -9.62
CA PRO A 21 6.42 -13.96 -9.37
C PRO A 21 5.81 -14.00 -7.96
N GLY A 22 6.37 -13.21 -7.04
CA GLY A 22 5.76 -13.01 -5.74
C GLY A 22 4.34 -12.53 -5.99
N THR A 23 3.35 -13.32 -5.58
CA THR A 23 1.95 -12.95 -5.66
C THR A 23 1.81 -11.62 -4.92
N SER A 24 1.58 -10.53 -5.65
CA SER A 24 1.27 -9.24 -5.02
C SER A 24 -0.08 -9.41 -4.34
N VAL A 25 -0.07 -9.48 -3.01
CA VAL A 25 -1.30 -9.41 -2.22
C VAL A 25 -1.76 -7.95 -2.27
N ALA A 26 -3.04 -7.75 -2.58
CA ALA A 26 -3.65 -6.43 -2.66
C ALA A 26 -4.88 -6.44 -1.74
N ALA A 27 -5.10 -5.32 -1.07
CA ALA A 27 -6.30 -5.07 -0.27
C ALA A 27 -7.45 -4.79 -1.24
N GLU A 28 -8.36 -5.72 -1.44
CA GLU A 28 -9.45 -5.58 -2.39
C GLU A 28 -10.41 -4.46 -1.95
N GLY A 29 -10.69 -3.53 -2.87
CA GLY A 29 -11.61 -2.42 -2.65
C GLY A 29 -10.95 -1.06 -2.85
N ARG A 30 -11.34 -0.09 -2.02
CA ARG A 30 -10.95 1.32 -2.21
C ARG A 30 -10.46 1.93 -0.92
N PHE A 31 -9.35 2.65 -1.01
CA PHE A 31 -8.92 3.58 0.02
C PHE A 31 -8.96 5.00 -0.54
N HIS A 32 -9.56 5.94 0.17
CA HIS A 32 -9.58 7.33 -0.28
C HIS A 32 -9.13 8.31 0.79
N TYR A 33 -8.63 9.44 0.32
CA TYR A 33 -8.21 10.58 1.14
C TYR A 33 -8.38 11.86 0.34
N LYS A 34 -8.30 12.99 1.02
CA LYS A 34 -8.37 14.32 0.42
C LYS A 34 -7.09 15.10 0.68
N TYR A 35 -6.84 16.12 -0.14
CA TYR A 35 -5.79 17.09 0.10
C TYR A 35 -6.16 18.44 -0.54
N VAL A 36 -5.53 19.51 -0.06
CA VAL A 36 -5.64 20.85 -0.65
C VAL A 36 -4.34 21.15 -1.40
N ASP A 37 -4.45 21.51 -2.68
CA ASP A 37 -3.28 21.85 -3.49
C ASP A 37 -2.76 23.27 -3.22
N ALA A 38 -1.67 23.65 -3.88
CA ALA A 38 -1.07 24.97 -3.74
C ALA A 38 -1.99 26.13 -4.20
N SER A 39 -3.04 25.85 -4.98
CA SER A 39 -4.04 26.85 -5.39
C SER A 39 -5.19 27.00 -4.38
N GLY A 40 -5.22 26.17 -3.32
CA GLY A 40 -6.29 26.11 -2.35
C GLY A 40 -7.48 25.25 -2.79
N GLN A 41 -7.35 24.47 -3.87
CA GLN A 41 -8.40 23.57 -4.33
C GLN A 41 -8.33 22.23 -3.60
N GLU A 42 -9.47 21.76 -3.10
CA GLU A 42 -9.60 20.42 -2.52
C GLU A 42 -9.71 19.37 -3.63
N HIS A 43 -8.94 18.30 -3.49
CA HIS A 43 -8.94 17.12 -4.35
C HIS A 43 -9.21 15.88 -3.52
N GLN A 44 -9.93 14.93 -4.10
CA GLN A 44 -10.11 13.58 -3.54
C GLN A 44 -9.37 12.57 -4.40
N VAL A 45 -8.60 11.69 -3.76
CA VAL A 45 -7.86 10.60 -4.41
C VAL A 45 -8.38 9.26 -3.92
N THR A 46 -8.43 8.29 -4.84
CA THR A 46 -8.80 6.90 -4.56
C THR A 46 -7.67 5.99 -5.01
N LEU A 47 -7.19 5.13 -4.11
CA LEU A 47 -6.41 3.95 -4.44
C LEU A 47 -7.37 2.78 -4.64
N HIS A 48 -7.25 2.12 -5.78
CA HIS A 48 -8.00 0.92 -6.13
C HIS A 48 -7.11 -0.29 -5.91
N ASP A 49 -7.60 -1.25 -5.14
CA ASP A 49 -6.91 -2.49 -4.81
C ASP A 49 -5.42 -2.26 -4.42
N PRO A 50 -5.15 -1.39 -3.41
CA PRO A 50 -3.78 -1.03 -3.07
C PRO A 50 -2.98 -2.25 -2.61
N ARG A 51 -1.67 -2.24 -2.89
CA ARG A 51 -0.79 -3.36 -2.51
C ARG A 51 -0.68 -3.47 -0.99
N SER A 52 -0.79 -4.69 -0.49
CA SER A 52 -0.63 -5.05 0.91
C SER A 52 0.82 -5.41 1.24
N GLY A 53 1.19 -5.31 2.52
CA GLY A 53 2.51 -5.68 3.03
C GLY A 53 3.65 -4.72 2.71
N LEU A 54 3.35 -3.51 2.21
CA LEU A 54 4.35 -2.48 1.94
C LEU A 54 3.86 -1.09 2.31
N CYS A 55 4.80 -0.23 2.67
CA CYS A 55 4.51 1.17 2.93
C CYS A 55 4.26 1.92 1.62
N ILE A 56 3.18 2.71 1.57
CA ILE A 56 2.80 3.51 0.41
C ILE A 56 2.74 4.97 0.84
N ASP A 57 3.63 5.81 0.30
CA ASP A 57 3.48 7.26 0.36
C ASP A 57 2.38 7.72 -0.60
N LEU A 58 1.46 8.53 -0.09
CA LEU A 58 0.28 8.95 -0.83
C LEU A 58 0.61 10.07 -1.82
N TYR A 59 -0.02 10.02 -2.98
CA TYR A 59 0.12 11.05 -4.00
C TYR A 59 -0.25 12.46 -3.47
N GLY A 60 0.56 13.46 -3.80
CA GLY A 60 0.31 14.86 -3.42
C GLY A 60 0.57 15.21 -1.95
N VAL A 61 0.69 14.22 -1.06
CA VAL A 61 0.81 14.45 0.41
C VAL A 61 1.89 13.61 1.10
N GLY A 62 2.49 12.65 0.40
CA GLY A 62 3.39 11.64 0.96
C GLY A 62 4.77 12.15 1.35
N SER A 63 5.15 13.37 0.98
CA SER A 63 6.38 14.02 1.46
C SER A 63 6.10 14.88 2.69
N ASP A 64 7.01 14.89 3.67
CA ASP A 64 6.90 15.78 4.83
C ASP A 64 7.03 17.27 4.49
N ASP A 65 7.51 17.62 3.28
CA ASP A 65 7.70 19.01 2.82
C ASP A 65 6.41 19.67 2.30
N VAL A 66 5.32 18.91 2.14
CA VAL A 66 4.01 19.40 1.69
C VAL A 66 2.97 19.25 2.79
N PRO A 67 1.83 19.99 2.76
CA PRO A 67 0.74 19.74 3.69
C PRO A 67 0.24 18.28 3.64
N PRO A 68 -0.17 17.68 4.78
CA PRO A 68 -0.70 16.32 4.79
C PRO A 68 -2.09 16.25 4.13
N GLY A 69 -2.46 15.03 3.74
CA GLY A 69 -3.84 14.73 3.36
C GLY A 69 -4.71 14.57 4.60
N PHE A 70 -6.01 14.43 4.40
CA PHE A 70 -6.97 14.31 5.50
C PHE A 70 -8.18 13.45 5.13
N GLY A 71 -8.92 13.05 6.18
CA GLY A 71 -10.15 12.26 6.06
C GLY A 71 -9.95 10.90 5.37
N PRO A 72 -8.94 10.09 5.74
CA PRO A 72 -8.73 8.78 5.13
C PRO A 72 -9.92 7.85 5.38
N HIS A 73 -10.33 7.09 4.39
CA HIS A 73 -11.39 6.10 4.53
C HIS A 73 -10.97 4.77 3.93
N ASN A 74 -11.15 3.72 4.72
CA ASN A 74 -10.86 2.37 4.32
C ASN A 74 -12.14 1.63 3.94
N GLU A 75 -12.38 1.49 2.64
CA GLU A 75 -13.40 0.58 2.08
C GLU A 75 -12.79 -0.73 1.59
N THR A 76 -11.50 -0.97 1.82
CA THR A 76 -10.87 -2.26 1.50
C THR A 76 -11.26 -3.34 2.50
N ASP A 77 -10.97 -4.59 2.16
CA ASP A 77 -11.13 -5.77 3.00
C ASP A 77 -9.97 -5.99 4.00
N ASP A 78 -8.83 -5.34 3.79
CA ASP A 78 -7.69 -5.37 4.70
C ASP A 78 -7.73 -4.27 5.76
N TRP A 79 -7.09 -4.53 6.89
CA TRP A 79 -6.79 -3.48 7.86
C TRP A 79 -5.74 -2.54 7.29
N VAL A 80 -5.91 -1.24 7.53
CA VAL A 80 -4.92 -0.23 7.14
C VAL A 80 -4.44 0.55 8.35
N THR A 81 -3.13 0.72 8.45
CA THR A 81 -2.53 1.71 9.34
C THR A 81 -2.21 2.96 8.51
N VAL A 82 -2.72 4.11 8.97
CA VAL A 82 -2.42 5.41 8.39
C VAL A 82 -1.37 6.12 9.25
N TYR A 83 -0.43 6.80 8.60
CA TYR A 83 0.68 7.47 9.25
C TYR A 83 0.66 8.97 8.95
N ARG A 84 0.99 9.76 9.97
CA ARG A 84 1.13 11.22 9.84
C ARG A 84 2.44 11.64 9.17
N GLY A 85 3.47 10.79 9.21
CA GLY A 85 4.75 11.01 8.52
C GLY A 85 4.85 10.23 7.21
N ALA A 86 5.78 10.65 6.34
CA ALA A 86 6.23 9.85 5.20
C ALA A 86 6.85 8.51 5.65
N ASP A 87 6.98 7.56 4.72
CA ASP A 87 7.70 6.29 4.93
C ASP A 87 7.16 5.44 6.11
N CYS A 88 5.87 5.61 6.43
CA CYS A 88 5.18 4.91 7.52
C CYS A 88 5.82 5.18 8.88
N THR A 89 6.13 6.45 9.10
CA THR A 89 6.73 6.93 10.35
C THR A 89 5.78 7.85 11.13
N GLY A 90 6.12 8.10 12.39
CA GLY A 90 5.40 9.08 13.21
C GLY A 90 4.12 8.53 13.84
N ALA A 91 3.16 9.43 14.09
CA ALA A 91 1.89 9.07 14.71
C ALA A 91 1.04 8.22 13.76
N GLU A 92 0.47 7.13 14.28
CA GLU A 92 -0.27 6.15 13.50
C GLU A 92 -1.71 5.94 14.02
N TRP A 93 -2.62 5.64 13.10
CA TRP A 93 -4.00 5.26 13.41
C TRP A 93 -4.43 4.04 12.60
N ARG A 94 -5.20 3.17 13.26
CA ARG A 94 -5.67 1.91 12.67
C ARG A 94 -7.11 2.05 12.19
N LEU A 95 -7.35 1.78 10.90
CA LEU A 95 -8.70 1.79 10.32
C LEU A 95 -9.15 0.36 9.99
N LYS A 96 -10.39 0.05 10.38
CA LYS A 96 -11.00 -1.27 10.13
C LYS A 96 -11.30 -1.46 8.63
N PRO A 97 -11.26 -2.70 8.13
CA PRO A 97 -11.88 -3.06 6.86
C PRO A 97 -13.33 -2.58 6.79
N HIS A 98 -13.73 -2.05 5.63
CA HIS A 98 -15.06 -1.49 5.39
C HIS A 98 -15.55 -0.60 6.56
N GLY A 99 -14.63 0.25 7.06
CA GLY A 99 -14.85 1.09 8.22
C GLY A 99 -15.88 2.18 7.95
N LYS A 100 -16.17 3.02 8.95
CA LYS A 100 -16.90 4.28 8.72
C LYS A 100 -15.93 5.36 8.24
N PRO A 101 -16.41 6.40 7.52
CA PRO A 101 -15.60 7.57 7.21
C PRO A 101 -14.96 8.11 8.47
N THR A 102 -13.64 8.33 8.41
CA THR A 102 -12.97 9.04 9.49
C THR A 102 -13.40 10.50 9.46
N ARG A 103 -13.09 11.21 10.54
CA ARG A 103 -13.30 12.64 10.57
C ARG A 103 -12.31 13.32 9.63
N ASP A 104 -12.71 14.45 9.06
CA ASP A 104 -11.86 15.28 8.19
C ASP A 104 -10.62 15.87 8.93
N ASP A 105 -10.48 15.67 10.24
CA ASP A 105 -9.32 16.10 11.04
C ASP A 105 -8.20 15.06 11.14
N LEU A 106 -8.42 13.82 10.70
CA LEU A 106 -7.38 12.80 10.71
C LEU A 106 -6.45 13.00 9.52
N GLU A 107 -5.22 13.46 9.81
CA GLU A 107 -4.18 13.69 8.81
C GLU A 107 -3.47 12.39 8.39
N VAL A 108 -3.03 12.34 7.13
CA VAL A 108 -2.36 11.18 6.54
C VAL A 108 -1.32 11.57 5.49
N ARG A 109 -0.20 10.83 5.45
CA ARG A 109 0.85 10.95 4.43
C ARG A 109 1.19 9.62 3.79
N SER A 110 1.28 8.57 4.59
CA SER A 110 1.55 7.23 4.11
C SER A 110 0.63 6.20 4.77
N VAL A 111 0.53 5.03 4.14
CA VAL A 111 -0.35 3.95 4.57
C VAL A 111 0.33 2.60 4.45
N PHE A 112 -0.06 1.67 5.31
CA PHE A 112 0.33 0.27 5.25
C PHE A 112 -0.92 -0.60 5.35
N PHE A 113 -1.21 -1.38 4.31
CA PHE A 113 -2.28 -2.38 4.32
C PHE A 113 -1.70 -3.72 4.78
N ASP A 114 -2.40 -4.37 5.71
CA ASP A 114 -2.00 -5.68 6.23
C ASP A 114 -2.06 -6.74 5.13
N VAL A 115 -1.25 -7.79 5.26
CA VAL A 115 -1.39 -8.97 4.42
C VAL A 115 -2.49 -9.83 5.04
N ALA A 116 -3.57 -10.10 4.31
CA ALA A 116 -4.58 -11.07 4.72
C ALA A 116 -3.95 -12.45 4.97
N ASP A 117 -4.29 -13.06 6.11
CA ASP A 117 -3.86 -14.42 6.52
C ASP A 117 -4.58 -15.54 5.76
#